data_AF-A0A9Q9XXT0-F1
#
_entry.id   AF-A0A9Q9XXT0-F1
#
_cell.length_a   1.000
_cell.length_b   1.000
_cell.length_c   1.000
_cell.angle_alpha   90.00
_cell.angle_beta   90.00
_cell.angle_gamma   90.00
#
_symmetry.space_group_name_H-M   'P 1'
#
loop_
_entity.id
_entity.type
_entity.pdbx_description
1 polymer ?
#
loop_
_entity_poly.entity_id
_entity_poly.type
_entity_poly.pdbx_seq_one_letter_code
_entity_poly.pdbx_strand_id
1 'polypeptide(L)'
;MATVNINLTDVNDNSPIFNQDIYSAVISEDAELGKTVLTVMADDADGPSSNQVRFSIIDGNQGSPFTIDPIRGEVKVARQLDREKTSGYTLTVLASDNGSPARSSSATVNIDVSDINDNPPLFSQANYSIIIQV
;
A
#
# COMPACT_ATOMS: atom_id res chain seq x y z
N MET A 1 42.02 -14.05 38.45
CA MET A 1 41.00 -14.53 37.49
C MET A 1 40.63 -13.34 36.61
N ALA A 2 40.71 -13.49 35.29
CA ALA A 2 40.37 -12.43 34.36
C ALA A 2 39.06 -12.79 33.66
N THR A 3 38.10 -11.88 33.71
CA THR A 3 36.81 -12.03 33.05
C THR A 3 36.88 -11.27 31.73
N VAL A 4 36.69 -11.98 30.62
CA VAL A 4 36.58 -11.37 29.29
C VAL A 4 35.12 -11.14 29.00
N ASN A 5 34.71 -9.87 28.88
CA ASN A 5 33.39 -9.50 28.39
C ASN A 5 33.46 -9.35 26.88
N ILE A 6 32.80 -10.25 26.15
CA ILE A 6 32.63 -10.14 24.70
C ILE A 6 31.27 -9.50 24.46
N ASN A 7 31.27 -8.23 24.03
CA ASN A 7 30.08 -7.58 23.52
C ASN A 7 30.01 -7.83 22.01
N LEU A 8 29.06 -8.67 21.59
CA LEU A 8 28.69 -8.78 20.18
C LEU A 8 27.91 -7.52 19.83
N THR A 9 28.54 -6.62 19.08
CA THR A 9 27.81 -5.53 18.40
C THR A 9 27.14 -6.12 17.19
N ASP A 10 25.82 -6.00 17.13
CA ASP A 10 25.05 -6.39 15.97
C ASP A 10 25.47 -5.55 14.75
N VAL A 11 25.69 -6.20 13.63
CA VAL A 11 26.06 -5.57 12.35
C VAL A 11 24.82 -5.69 11.47
N ASN A 12 24.39 -4.59 10.85
CA ASN A 12 23.21 -4.57 9.97
C ASN A 12 23.45 -5.39 8.69
N ASP A 13 23.38 -6.71 8.82
CA ASP A 13 23.77 -7.67 7.80
C ASP A 13 22.58 -8.23 7.01
N ASN A 14 21.35 -8.03 7.48
CA ASN A 14 20.11 -8.40 6.81
C ASN A 14 19.37 -7.16 6.26
N SER A 15 18.52 -7.40 5.26
CA SER A 15 17.59 -6.38 4.75
C SER A 15 16.19 -6.70 5.28
N PRO A 16 15.30 -5.70 5.44
CA PRO A 16 13.90 -5.96 5.71
C PRO A 16 13.29 -6.84 4.62
N ILE A 17 12.45 -7.79 5.00
CA ILE A 17 11.76 -8.70 4.07
C ILE A 17 10.26 -8.54 4.27
N PHE A 18 9.55 -8.16 3.20
CA PHE A 18 8.10 -8.14 3.23
C PHE A 18 7.53 -9.55 3.38
N ASN A 19 6.44 -9.68 4.13
CA ASN A 19 5.77 -10.96 4.32
C ASN A 19 5.08 -11.45 3.03
N GLN A 20 4.89 -10.55 2.05
CA GLN A 20 4.34 -10.83 0.73
C GLN A 20 5.03 -9.95 -0.33
N ASP A 21 5.28 -10.52 -1.50
CA ASP A 21 5.79 -9.75 -2.66
C ASP A 21 4.72 -8.82 -3.24
N ILE A 22 3.45 -9.25 -3.17
CA ILE A 22 2.28 -8.56 -3.71
C ILE A 22 1.16 -8.53 -2.66
N TYR A 23 0.69 -7.33 -2.36
CA TYR A 23 -0.51 -7.07 -1.56
C TYR A 23 -1.64 -6.64 -2.50
N SER A 24 -2.88 -7.03 -2.20
CA SER A 24 -4.04 -6.66 -3.00
C SER A 24 -5.21 -6.29 -2.12
N ALA A 25 -5.89 -5.20 -2.46
CA ALA A 25 -7.10 -4.76 -1.77
C ALA A 25 -8.07 -4.11 -2.75
N VAL A 26 -9.33 -4.03 -2.33
CA VAL A 26 -10.38 -3.28 -3.01
C VAL A 26 -10.85 -2.19 -2.07
N ILE A 27 -10.97 -0.97 -2.58
CA ILE A 27 -11.47 0.18 -1.82
C ILE A 27 -12.56 0.89 -2.59
N SER A 28 -13.59 1.31 -1.88
CA SER A 28 -14.67 2.11 -2.45
C SER A 28 -14.18 3.51 -2.83
N GLU A 29 -14.69 4.06 -3.95
CA GLU A 29 -14.36 5.44 -4.33
C GLU A 29 -14.88 6.49 -3.34
N ASP A 30 -15.99 6.18 -2.65
CA ASP A 30 -16.59 7.01 -1.60
C ASP A 30 -15.84 6.93 -0.25
N ALA A 31 -14.72 6.22 -0.20
CA ALA A 31 -13.95 6.02 1.02
C ALA A 31 -13.55 7.34 1.67
N GLU A 32 -13.85 7.46 2.97
CA GLU A 32 -13.47 8.60 3.78
C GLU A 32 -11.95 8.81 3.82
N LEU A 33 -11.54 10.07 3.90
CA LEU A 33 -10.13 10.42 4.10
C LEU A 33 -9.62 9.82 5.41
N GLY A 34 -8.44 9.22 5.37
CA GLY A 34 -7.83 8.50 6.49
C GLY A 34 -8.26 7.05 6.64
N LYS A 35 -9.24 6.57 5.85
CA LYS A 35 -9.62 5.16 5.83
C LYS A 35 -8.44 4.28 5.44
N THR A 36 -8.22 3.22 6.21
CA THR A 36 -7.16 2.25 5.93
C THR A 36 -7.62 1.31 4.83
N VAL A 37 -6.79 1.17 3.78
CA VAL A 37 -7.01 0.29 2.64
C VAL A 37 -6.48 -1.10 2.95
N LEU A 38 -5.20 -1.17 3.35
CA LEU A 38 -4.53 -2.38 3.79
C LEU A 38 -3.32 -2.02 4.66
N THR A 39 -2.72 -3.04 5.27
CA THR A 39 -1.47 -2.90 6.03
C THR A 39 -0.42 -3.80 5.41
N VAL A 40 0.74 -3.23 5.06
CA VAL A 40 1.92 -4.01 4.67
C VAL A 40 2.75 -4.35 5.90
N MET A 41 3.47 -5.47 5.84
CA MET A 41 4.36 -5.89 6.92
C MET A 41 5.70 -6.32 6.33
N ALA A 42 6.77 -5.97 7.03
CA ALA A 42 8.12 -6.42 6.73
C ALA A 42 8.86 -6.70 8.05
N ASP A 43 9.59 -7.80 8.06
CA ASP A 43 10.38 -8.27 9.19
C ASP A 43 11.87 -8.12 8.85
N ASP A 44 12.66 -7.70 9.82
CA ASP A 44 14.12 -7.61 9.72
C ASP A 44 14.75 -8.54 10.77
N ALA A 45 15.78 -9.30 10.37
CA ALA A 45 16.37 -10.35 11.20
C ALA A 45 17.50 -9.85 12.13
N ASP A 46 17.89 -8.58 12.05
CA ASP A 46 19.00 -7.98 12.81
C ASP A 46 18.60 -7.65 14.27
N GLY A 47 18.04 -8.63 15.00
CA GLY A 47 17.70 -8.50 16.42
C GLY A 47 16.38 -7.76 16.72
N PRO A 48 16.20 -7.12 17.90
CA PRO A 48 14.95 -6.47 18.29
C PRO A 48 14.72 -5.12 17.55
N SER A 49 14.99 -5.11 16.24
CA SER A 49 14.98 -4.00 15.30
C SER A 49 13.71 -3.93 14.45
N SER A 50 12.65 -4.68 14.77
CA SER A 50 11.34 -4.53 14.10
C SER A 50 10.75 -3.12 14.20
N ASN A 51 11.16 -2.33 15.21
CA ASN A 51 10.81 -0.90 15.34
C ASN A 51 11.69 0.06 14.50
N GLN A 52 12.62 -0.45 13.69
CA GLN A 52 13.49 0.35 12.84
C GLN A 52 13.10 0.31 11.36
N VAL A 53 12.21 -0.59 10.95
CA VAL A 53 11.73 -0.59 9.57
C VAL A 53 10.80 0.59 9.33
N ARG A 54 11.09 1.36 8.28
CA ARG A 54 10.30 2.50 7.83
C ARG A 54 9.69 2.22 6.47
N PHE A 55 8.37 2.41 6.39
CA PHE A 55 7.63 2.22 5.15
C PHE A 55 7.43 3.55 4.40
N SER A 56 7.53 3.50 3.07
CA SER A 56 7.27 4.64 2.20
C SER A 56 6.72 4.20 0.85
N ILE A 57 5.87 5.02 0.23
CA ILE A 57 5.42 4.78 -1.15
C ILE A 57 6.39 5.52 -2.07
N ILE A 58 7.07 4.79 -2.96
CA ILE A 58 8.12 5.34 -3.82
C ILE A 58 7.70 5.48 -5.29
N ASP A 59 6.63 4.81 -5.71
CA ASP A 59 6.09 4.90 -7.07
C ASP A 59 4.60 4.51 -7.15
N GLY A 60 3.95 4.80 -8.28
CA GLY A 60 2.56 4.39 -8.58
C GLY A 60 1.46 5.23 -7.92
N ASN A 61 1.83 6.26 -7.17
CA ASN A 61 0.92 7.10 -6.40
C ASN A 61 0.69 8.47 -7.07
N GLN A 62 0.41 8.48 -8.37
CA GLN A 62 0.21 9.73 -9.13
C GLN A 62 -0.97 10.53 -8.55
N GLY A 63 -0.73 11.82 -8.26
CA GLY A 63 -1.71 12.68 -7.60
C GLY A 63 -1.77 12.52 -6.07
N SER A 64 -0.97 11.62 -5.50
CA SER A 64 -0.91 11.30 -4.07
C SER A 64 -2.28 10.99 -3.41
N PRO A 65 -3.12 10.13 -4.01
CA PRO A 65 -4.37 9.69 -3.39
C PRO A 65 -4.17 8.82 -2.16
N PHE A 66 -3.00 8.21 -1.99
CA PHE A 66 -2.68 7.39 -0.80
C PHE A 66 -1.50 7.93 -0.02
N THR A 67 -1.49 7.62 1.27
CA THR A 67 -0.35 7.79 2.19
C THR A 67 -0.08 6.48 2.91
N ILE A 68 1.09 6.31 3.51
CA ILE A 68 1.44 5.15 4.32
C ILE A 68 1.94 5.59 5.70
N ASP A 69 1.48 4.93 6.76
CA ASP A 69 2.06 5.09 8.10
C ASP A 69 3.47 4.49 8.10
N PRO A 70 4.53 5.29 8.34
CA PRO A 70 5.91 4.84 8.21
C PRO A 70 6.33 3.83 9.29
N ILE A 71 5.54 3.65 10.35
CA ILE A 71 5.81 2.69 11.44
C ILE A 71 4.91 1.47 11.30
N ARG A 72 3.62 1.69 11.04
CA ARG A 72 2.62 0.61 11.02
C ARG A 72 2.44 -0.05 9.66
N GLY A 73 2.93 0.56 8.58
CA GLY A 73 2.70 0.07 7.22
C GLY A 73 1.24 0.22 6.74
N GLU A 74 0.42 1.01 7.43
CA GLU A 74 -0.99 1.22 7.06
C GLU A 74 -1.09 2.15 5.85
N VAL A 75 -1.54 1.63 4.71
CA VAL A 75 -1.86 2.42 3.52
C VAL A 75 -3.25 3.03 3.70
N LYS A 76 -3.36 4.35 3.61
CA LYS A 76 -4.58 5.12 3.87
C LYS A 76 -4.95 6.03 2.72
N VAL A 77 -6.25 6.29 2.57
CA VAL A 77 -6.79 7.27 1.62
C VAL A 77 -6.41 8.68 2.09
N ALA A 78 -5.70 9.43 1.26
CA ALA A 78 -5.25 10.79 1.51
C ALA A 78 -6.03 11.84 0.68
N ARG A 79 -6.68 11.41 -0.41
CA ARG A 79 -7.56 12.24 -1.24
C ARG A 79 -8.76 11.42 -1.71
N GLN A 80 -9.83 12.12 -2.10
CA GLN A 80 -10.98 11.47 -2.71
C GLN A 80 -10.56 10.70 -3.97
N LEU A 81 -11.11 9.50 -4.10
CA LEU A 81 -10.94 8.64 -5.25
C LEU A 81 -12.07 8.90 -6.25
N ASP A 82 -11.82 8.59 -7.51
CA ASP A 82 -12.73 8.79 -8.62
C ASP A 82 -12.49 7.62 -9.58
N ARG A 83 -13.41 6.66 -9.58
CA ARG A 83 -13.24 5.41 -10.33
C ARG A 83 -13.27 5.66 -11.83
N GLU A 84 -14.10 6.60 -12.30
CA GLU A 84 -14.19 6.98 -13.73
C GLU A 84 -12.86 7.54 -14.24
N LYS A 85 -12.13 8.25 -13.38
CA LYS A 85 -10.80 8.78 -13.72
C LYS A 85 -9.69 7.75 -13.56
N THR A 86 -9.72 6.94 -12.51
CA THR A 86 -8.68 5.94 -12.22
C THR A 86 -9.29 4.77 -11.47
N SER A 87 -9.47 3.65 -12.17
CA SER A 87 -10.11 2.45 -11.62
C SER A 87 -9.22 1.63 -10.69
N GLY A 88 -7.90 1.88 -10.67
CA GLY A 88 -6.99 1.15 -9.82
C GLY A 88 -5.58 1.72 -9.81
N TYR A 89 -4.81 1.32 -8.79
CA TYR A 89 -3.46 1.78 -8.53
C TYR A 89 -2.54 0.60 -8.27
N THR A 90 -1.32 0.68 -8.80
CA THR A 90 -0.23 -0.25 -8.49
C THR A 90 0.89 0.54 -7.85
N LEU A 91 0.96 0.50 -6.52
CA LEU A 91 1.96 1.22 -5.74
C LEU A 91 3.21 0.35 -5.54
N THR A 92 4.37 0.99 -5.55
CA THR A 92 5.61 0.37 -5.07
C THR A 92 5.91 0.90 -3.67
N VAL A 93 5.91 0.01 -2.69
CA VAL A 93 6.20 0.35 -1.28
C VAL A 93 7.60 -0.13 -0.92
N LEU A 94 8.38 0.73 -0.29
CA LEU A 94 9.72 0.46 0.19
C LEU A 94 9.68 0.27 1.72
N ALA A 95 10.33 -0.79 2.21
CA ALA A 95 10.69 -0.97 3.60
C ALA A 95 12.19 -0.74 3.75
N SER A 96 12.61 0.14 4.65
CA SER A 96 14.03 0.45 4.92
C SER A 96 14.34 0.31 6.40
N ASP A 97 15.44 -0.35 6.75
CA ASP A 97 15.97 -0.33 8.11
C ASP A 97 16.61 1.03 8.45
N ASN A 98 17.06 1.21 9.70
CA ASN A 98 17.88 2.35 10.13
C ASN A 98 19.35 1.96 10.36
N GLY A 99 19.81 0.88 9.74
CA GLY A 99 21.18 0.42 9.87
C GLY A 99 22.18 1.30 9.14
N SER A 100 23.47 0.97 9.28
CA SER A 100 24.56 1.67 8.60
C SER A 100 25.54 0.64 8.00
N PRO A 101 25.55 0.44 6.67
CA PRO A 101 24.68 1.08 5.68
C PRO A 101 23.22 0.63 5.83
N ALA A 102 22.29 1.53 5.53
CA ALA A 102 20.87 1.21 5.53
C ALA A 102 20.55 0.24 4.40
N ARG A 103 19.70 -0.74 4.65
CA ARG A 103 19.23 -1.68 3.65
C ARG A 103 17.72 -1.59 3.51
N SER A 104 17.24 -2.03 2.36
CA SER A 104 15.84 -1.91 1.99
C SER A 104 15.39 -3.01 1.04
N SER A 105 14.08 -3.19 1.00
CA SER A 105 13.37 -4.03 0.04
C SER A 105 12.10 -3.32 -0.40
N SER A 106 11.50 -3.80 -1.49
CA SER A 106 10.24 -3.26 -1.99
C SER A 106 9.22 -4.35 -2.28
N ALA A 107 7.94 -4.01 -2.13
CA ALA A 107 6.80 -4.84 -2.48
C ALA A 107 5.77 -4.06 -3.32
N THR A 108 4.94 -4.80 -4.05
CA THR A 108 3.87 -4.22 -4.87
C THR A 108 2.55 -4.22 -4.10
N VAL A 109 1.82 -3.12 -4.16
CA VAL A 109 0.46 -2.99 -3.59
C VAL A 109 -0.52 -2.66 -4.72
N ASN A 110 -1.39 -3.60 -5.04
CA ASN A 110 -2.47 -3.43 -6.01
C ASN A 110 -3.75 -3.01 -5.30
N ILE A 111 -4.32 -1.89 -5.71
CA ILE A 111 -5.56 -1.34 -5.16
C ILE A 111 -6.55 -1.22 -6.30
N ASP A 112 -7.63 -1.98 -6.23
CA ASP A 112 -8.78 -1.82 -7.15
C ASP A 112 -9.77 -0.83 -6.52
N VAL A 113 -10.19 0.17 -7.28
CA VAL A 113 -11.23 1.11 -6.85
C VAL A 113 -12.57 0.53 -7.27
N SER A 114 -13.36 0.08 -6.30
CA SER A 114 -14.70 -0.42 -6.57
C SER A 114 -15.66 0.74 -6.75
N ASP A 115 -16.48 0.59 -7.79
CA ASP A 115 -17.67 1.37 -8.04
C ASP A 115 -18.66 1.20 -6.88
N ILE A 116 -19.13 2.31 -6.35
CA ILE A 116 -20.45 2.33 -5.72
C ILE A 116 -21.36 2.85 -6.79
N ASN A 117 -22.37 2.07 -7.21
CA ASN A 117 -23.29 2.44 -8.30
C ASN A 117 -24.06 3.75 -8.00
N ASP A 118 -23.38 4.87 -8.18
CA ASP A 118 -23.76 6.26 -7.91
C ASP A 118 -23.92 7.04 -9.22
N ASN A 119 -23.55 6.42 -10.35
CA ASN A 119 -23.98 6.72 -11.70
C ASN A 119 -25.05 5.71 -12.17
N PRO A 120 -26.29 5.75 -11.64
CA PRO A 120 -27.37 4.99 -12.25
C PRO A 120 -27.49 5.41 -13.72
N PRO A 121 -27.72 4.47 -14.65
CA PRO A 121 -27.80 4.79 -16.07
C PRO A 121 -28.85 5.88 -16.31
N LEU A 122 -28.40 7.04 -16.79
CA LEU A 122 -29.27 8.08 -17.32
C LEU A 122 -29.74 7.64 -18.69
N PHE A 123 -30.86 6.91 -18.73
CA PHE A 123 -31.54 6.61 -19.99
C PHE A 123 -32.03 7.93 -20.59
N SER A 124 -31.56 8.28 -21.78
CA SER A 124 -32.01 9.48 -22.50
C SER A 124 -33.50 9.41 -22.86
N GLN A 125 -34.07 8.21 -22.85
CA GLN A 125 -35.47 7.92 -23.14
C GLN A 125 -35.98 6.89 -22.14
N ALA A 126 -37.15 7.14 -21.56
CA ALA A 126 -37.79 6.21 -20.63
C ALA A 126 -38.18 4.85 -21.28
N ASN A 127 -38.26 4.81 -22.61
CA ASN A 127 -38.57 3.60 -23.37
C ASN A 127 -37.82 3.63 -24.72
N TYR A 128 -37.19 2.51 -25.07
CA TYR A 128 -36.69 2.26 -26.43
C TYR A 128 -37.67 1.31 -27.12
N SER A 129 -38.34 1.79 -28.17
CA SER A 129 -39.18 0.95 -29.02
C SER A 129 -38.38 0.53 -30.24
N ILE A 130 -38.23 -0.78 -30.45
CA ILE A 130 -37.71 -1.34 -31.70
C ILE A 130 -38.83 -2.08 -32.42
N ILE A 131 -38.95 -1.85 -33.73
CA ILE A 131 -39.84 -2.62 -34.59
C ILE A 131 -38.96 -3.64 -35.31
N ILE A 132 -39.19 -4.93 -35.06
CA ILE A 132 -38.54 -6.00 -35.81
C ILE A 132 -39.37 -6.23 -37.07
N GLN A 133 -38.78 -6.02 -38.24
CA GLN A 133 -39.38 -6.46 -39.50
C GLN A 133 -38.97 -7.91 -39.76
N VAL A 134 -39.98 -8.75 -40.03
CA VAL A 134 -39.85 -10.15 -40.46
C VAL A 134 -39.84 -10.18 -41.99
#